data_AF-A0A7V5NW46-F1
#
_entry.id   AF-A0A7V5NW46-F1
#
_cell.length_a   1.000
_cell.length_b   1.000
_cell.length_c   1.000
_cell.angle_alpha   90.00
_cell.angle_beta   90.00
_cell.angle_gamma   90.00
#
_symmetry.space_group_name_H-M   'P 1'
#
loop_
_entity.id
_entity.type
_entity.pdbx_description
1 polymer ?
#
loop_
_entity_poly.entity_id
_entity_poly.type
_entity_poly.pdbx_seq_one_letter_code
_entity_poly.pdbx_strand_id
1 'polypeptide(L)'
;MFTATLNAAPVKSVVILKSVFSLVQESLFVMFVFFLFSKSETFKNVFADKATPWDSAKTIILFAIIGIYGTTLGIPVVGAISNIRDTAPFIAGFIGGPVIGIITGLLAGLHRFLLGGFTQLPCSLATLLAGVIAGIASKSFKKS
;
A
#
# COMPACT_ATOMS: atom_id res chain seq x y z
N MET A 1 32.61 -24.41 -10.40
CA MET A 1 32.67 -25.46 -9.35
C MET A 1 32.14 -24.82 -8.08
N PHE A 2 31.18 -25.46 -7.39
CA PHE A 2 30.16 -24.87 -6.49
C PHE A 2 29.09 -24.05 -7.24
N THR A 3 27.82 -24.42 -7.40
CA THR A 3 26.96 -25.50 -6.87
C THR A 3 25.77 -25.58 -7.84
N ALA A 4 25.92 -26.35 -8.92
CA ALA A 4 24.77 -26.95 -9.57
C ALA A 4 24.42 -28.23 -8.78
N THR A 5 23.12 -28.54 -8.70
CA THR A 5 22.52 -29.83 -8.32
C THR A 5 22.42 -30.27 -6.85
N LEU A 6 22.07 -29.40 -5.89
CA LEU A 6 21.42 -29.84 -4.64
C LEU A 6 20.37 -28.80 -4.17
N ASN A 7 19.11 -29.24 -3.95
CA ASN A 7 17.98 -28.54 -3.29
C ASN A 7 17.01 -27.63 -4.09
N ALA A 8 16.38 -28.15 -5.15
CA ALA A 8 15.33 -27.43 -5.90
C ALA A 8 13.90 -27.50 -5.29
N ALA A 9 13.63 -28.38 -4.31
CA ALA A 9 12.32 -28.53 -3.67
C ALA A 9 12.17 -27.76 -2.32
N PRO A 10 13.13 -27.81 -1.37
CA PRO A 10 12.96 -27.14 -0.07
C PRO A 10 13.33 -25.64 -0.07
N VAL A 11 14.07 -25.14 -1.07
CA VAL A 11 14.41 -23.71 -1.15
C VAL A 11 13.23 -22.89 -1.66
N LYS A 12 12.46 -23.42 -2.62
CA LYS A 12 11.23 -22.77 -3.12
C LYS A 12 10.17 -22.66 -2.02
N SER A 13 9.94 -23.73 -1.25
CA SER A 13 8.97 -23.73 -0.16
C SER A 13 9.35 -22.77 0.97
N VAL A 14 10.64 -22.65 1.30
CA VAL A 14 11.12 -21.66 2.30
C VAL A 14 10.94 -20.22 1.82
N VAL A 15 11.21 -19.92 0.55
CA VAL A 15 10.98 -18.57 -0.02
C VAL A 15 9.49 -18.22 -0.06
N ILE A 16 8.64 -19.18 -0.44
CA ILE A 16 7.19 -19.00 -0.43
C ILE A 16 6.70 -18.73 1.00
N LEU A 17 7.15 -19.53 1.98
CA LEU A 17 6.76 -19.36 3.38
C LEU A 17 7.17 -17.99 3.93
N LYS A 18 8.40 -17.54 3.63
CA LYS A 18 8.88 -16.20 4.01
C LYS A 18 8.06 -15.09 3.36
N SER A 19 7.68 -15.25 2.10
CA SER A 19 6.86 -14.28 1.36
C SER A 19 5.47 -14.17 1.99
N VAL A 20 4.82 -15.31 2.23
CA VAL A 20 3.49 -15.33 2.87
C VAL A 20 3.56 -14.70 4.27
N PHE A 21 4.56 -15.04 5.07
CA PHE A 21 4.72 -14.48 6.41
C PHE A 21 4.94 -12.97 6.39
N SER A 22 5.80 -12.47 5.49
CA SER A 22 6.04 -11.04 5.31
C SER A 22 4.78 -10.29 4.88
N LEU A 23 4.01 -10.81 3.91
CA LEU A 23 2.77 -10.20 3.45
C LEU A 23 1.69 -10.15 4.54
N VAL A 24 1.57 -11.22 5.33
CA VAL A 24 0.63 -11.27 6.46
C VAL A 24 1.04 -10.25 7.53
N GLN A 25 2.32 -10.20 7.89
CA GLN A 25 2.83 -9.25 8.88
C GLN A 25 2.57 -7.80 8.46
N GLU A 26 2.83 -7.46 7.20
CA GLU A 26 2.54 -6.12 6.69
C GLU A 26 1.03 -5.83 6.68
N SER A 27 0.20 -6.78 6.26
CA SER A 27 -1.26 -6.61 6.25
C SER A 27 -1.80 -6.36 7.65
N LEU A 28 -1.33 -7.12 8.63
CA LEU A 28 -1.68 -6.93 10.04
C LEU A 28 -1.23 -5.56 10.55
N PHE A 29 -0.02 -5.11 10.20
CA PHE A 29 0.47 -3.79 10.58
C PHE A 29 -0.40 -2.67 9.99
N VAL A 30 -0.73 -2.74 8.69
CA VAL A 30 -1.61 -1.76 8.02
C VAL A 30 -2.99 -1.75 8.68
N MET A 31 -3.59 -2.92 8.93
CA MET A 31 -4.89 -3.02 9.59
C MET A 31 -4.86 -2.48 11.02
N PHE A 32 -3.80 -2.75 11.78
CA PHE A 32 -3.64 -2.25 13.14
C PHE A 32 -3.54 -0.72 13.17
N VAL A 33 -2.70 -0.13 12.32
CA VAL A 33 -2.57 1.33 12.21
C VAL A 33 -3.88 1.96 11.72
N PHE A 34 -4.54 1.33 10.75
CA PHE A 34 -5.85 1.77 10.29
C PHE A 34 -6.90 1.74 11.41
N PHE A 35 -6.92 0.68 12.23
CA PHE A 35 -7.83 0.57 13.36
C PHE A 35 -7.60 1.69 14.38
N LEU A 36 -6.35 1.99 14.73
CA LEU A 36 -6.00 3.11 15.61
C LEU A 36 -6.43 4.44 15.00
N PHE A 37 -6.17 4.64 13.70
CA PHE A 37 -6.58 5.84 12.97
C PHE A 37 -8.11 5.99 12.93
N SER A 38 -8.86 4.89 12.77
CA SER A 38 -10.32 4.89 12.72
C SER A 38 -10.98 5.42 14.01
N LYS A 39 -10.28 5.33 15.14
CA LYS A 39 -10.73 5.90 16.42
C LYS A 39 -10.52 7.42 16.54
N SER A 40 -9.69 8.01 15.69
CA SER A 40 -9.37 9.44 15.72
C SER A 40 -10.52 10.32 15.21
N GLU A 41 -10.56 11.58 15.65
CA GLU A 41 -11.49 12.59 15.12
C GLU A 41 -11.20 12.91 13.65
N THR A 42 -9.93 12.84 13.23
CA THR A 42 -9.51 13.00 11.85
C THR A 42 -10.22 12.00 10.93
N PHE A 43 -10.31 10.71 11.30
CA PHE A 43 -11.05 9.73 10.51
C PHE A 43 -12.52 10.10 10.36
N LYS A 44 -13.19 10.51 11.44
CA LYS A 44 -14.61 10.90 11.42
C LYS A 44 -14.83 12.12 10.53
N ASN A 45 -13.96 13.13 10.63
CA ASN A 45 -14.06 14.35 9.84
C ASN A 45 -13.85 14.08 8.34
N VAL A 46 -12.83 13.28 8.01
CA VAL A 46 -12.53 12.86 6.63
C VAL A 46 -13.66 12.00 6.05
N PHE A 47 -14.19 11.07 6.83
CA PHE A 47 -15.30 10.22 6.39
C PHE A 47 -16.62 10.99 6.26
N ALA A 48 -16.89 11.99 7.10
CA ALA A 48 -18.11 12.80 7.03
C ALA A 48 -18.05 13.96 6.02
N ASP A 49 -17.02 14.04 5.17
CA ASP A 49 -16.76 15.17 4.25
C ASP A 49 -16.69 16.54 4.95
N LYS A 50 -16.37 16.54 6.26
CA LYS A 50 -16.10 17.74 7.07
C LYS A 50 -14.59 17.93 7.32
N ALA A 51 -13.77 17.26 6.53
CA ALA A 51 -12.33 17.25 6.72
C ALA A 51 -11.73 18.64 6.50
N THR A 52 -10.90 19.06 7.44
CA THR A 52 -10.01 20.20 7.21
C THR A 52 -8.87 19.80 6.26
N PRO A 53 -8.21 20.77 5.62
CA PRO A 53 -6.97 20.50 4.87
C PRO A 53 -5.90 19.82 5.73
N TRP A 54 -5.89 20.11 7.04
CA TRP A 54 -5.00 19.48 8.01
C TRP A 54 -5.32 18.00 8.26
N ASP A 55 -6.61 17.66 8.37
CA ASP A 55 -7.05 16.28 8.49
C ASP A 55 -6.66 15.47 7.25
N SER A 56 -6.89 16.06 6.07
CA SER A 56 -6.51 15.49 4.78
C SER A 56 -5.00 15.26 4.69
N ALA A 57 -4.20 16.26 5.08
CA ALA A 57 -2.74 16.15 5.09
C ALA A 57 -2.23 15.05 6.02
N LYS A 58 -2.78 14.94 7.23
CA LYS A 58 -2.43 13.86 8.18
C LYS A 58 -2.72 12.48 7.59
N THR A 59 -3.89 12.29 6.97
CA THR A 59 -4.25 11.04 6.30
C THR A 59 -3.27 10.72 5.17
N ILE A 60 -2.97 11.70 4.30
CA ILE A 60 -2.04 11.52 3.19
C ILE A 60 -0.66 11.08 3.70
N ILE A 61 -0.10 11.80 4.66
CA ILE A 61 1.24 11.55 5.20
C ILE A 61 1.29 10.19 5.88
N LEU A 62 0.31 9.86 6.73
CA LEU A 62 0.25 8.60 7.46
C LEU A 62 0.27 7.41 6.49
N PHE A 63 -0.65 7.39 5.52
CA PHE A 63 -0.74 6.26 4.58
C PHE A 63 0.39 6.26 3.55
N ALA A 64 0.95 7.41 3.17
CA ALA A 64 2.11 7.46 2.30
C ALA A 64 3.35 6.84 2.96
N ILE A 65 3.61 7.16 4.24
CA ILE A 65 4.72 6.57 5.01
C ILE A 65 4.54 5.05 5.09
N ILE A 66 3.33 4.57 5.38
CA ILE A 66 3.03 3.13 5.44
C ILE A 66 3.26 2.46 4.08
N GLY A 67 2.81 3.05 2.98
CA GLY A 67 3.01 2.50 1.63
C GLY A 67 4.49 2.48 1.20
N ILE A 68 5.25 3.52 1.57
CA ILE A 68 6.71 3.58 1.36
C ILE A 68 7.39 2.47 2.18
N TYR A 69 7.02 2.32 3.45
CA TYR A 69 7.58 1.30 4.34
C TYR A 69 7.31 -0.13 3.83
N GLY A 70 6.10 -0.41 3.34
CA GLY A 70 5.80 -1.70 2.72
C GLY A 70 6.57 -1.97 1.42
N THR A 71 7.08 -0.93 0.77
CA THR A 71 7.99 -1.12 -0.38
C THR A 71 9.37 -1.56 0.06
N THR A 72 9.87 -1.01 1.17
CA THR A 72 11.22 -1.31 1.69
C THR A 72 11.35 -2.70 2.31
N LEU A 73 10.24 -3.26 2.80
CA LEU A 73 10.17 -4.60 3.37
C LEU A 73 9.82 -5.70 2.34
N GLY A 74 9.49 -5.31 1.11
CA GLY A 74 9.08 -6.22 0.06
C GLY A 74 10.18 -7.22 -0.33
N ILE A 75 9.80 -8.49 -0.47
CA ILE A 75 10.72 -9.58 -0.81
C ILE A 75 10.80 -9.70 -2.34
N PRO A 76 12.00 -9.72 -2.94
CA PRO A 76 12.16 -9.99 -4.36
C PRO A 76 11.86 -11.47 -4.65
N VAL A 77 10.81 -11.71 -5.43
CA VAL A 77 10.34 -13.03 -5.87
C VAL A 77 10.34 -13.03 -7.40
N VAL A 78 11.21 -13.83 -8.02
CA VAL A 78 11.28 -14.03 -9.48
C VAL A 78 11.40 -12.70 -10.27
N GLY A 79 12.24 -11.76 -9.79
CA GLY A 79 12.46 -10.46 -10.44
C GLY A 79 11.36 -9.42 -10.22
N ALA A 80 10.32 -9.75 -9.43
CA ALA A 80 9.29 -8.81 -8.97
C ALA A 80 9.38 -8.61 -7.45
N ILE A 81 8.99 -7.44 -6.95
CA ILE A 81 8.93 -7.16 -5.51
C ILE A 81 7.49 -7.43 -5.07
N SER A 82 7.28 -8.41 -4.19
CA SER A 82 5.97 -8.72 -3.63
C SER A 82 5.77 -7.91 -2.34
N ASN A 83 4.75 -7.06 -2.33
CA ASN A 83 4.35 -6.27 -1.17
C ASN A 83 2.86 -5.94 -1.24
N ILE A 84 2.32 -5.40 -0.14
CA ILE A 84 0.92 -4.97 -0.03
C ILE A 84 0.75 -3.45 -0.10
N ARG A 85 1.74 -2.74 -0.67
CA ARG A 85 1.82 -1.27 -0.74
C ARG A 85 0.52 -0.62 -1.22
N ASP A 86 -0.15 -1.24 -2.18
CA ASP A 86 -1.36 -0.69 -2.83
C ASP A 86 -2.53 -0.55 -1.86
N THR A 87 -2.51 -1.30 -0.75
CA THR A 87 -3.50 -1.26 0.32
C THR A 87 -3.54 0.11 1.00
N ALA A 88 -2.38 0.79 1.17
CA ALA A 88 -2.35 2.07 1.88
C ALA A 88 -3.00 3.22 1.07
N PRO A 89 -2.66 3.45 -0.21
CA PRO A 89 -3.40 4.39 -1.07
C PRO A 89 -4.86 4.00 -1.27
N PHE A 90 -5.16 2.70 -1.35
CA PHE A 90 -6.53 2.21 -1.44
C PHE A 90 -7.37 2.65 -0.23
N ILE A 91 -6.89 2.39 1.00
CA ILE A 91 -7.59 2.78 2.23
C ILE A 91 -7.70 4.30 2.31
N ALA A 92 -6.62 5.04 2.04
CA ALA A 92 -6.61 6.50 2.07
C ALA A 92 -7.63 7.11 1.09
N GLY A 93 -7.68 6.60 -0.14
CA GLY A 93 -8.67 7.00 -1.14
C GLY A 93 -10.09 6.63 -0.73
N PHE A 94 -10.30 5.42 -0.22
CA PHE A 94 -11.62 4.96 0.20
C PHE A 94 -12.24 5.82 1.31
N ILE A 95 -11.43 6.33 2.24
CA ILE A 95 -11.92 7.14 3.36
C ILE A 95 -11.97 8.63 2.98
N GLY A 96 -10.91 9.11 2.33
CA GLY A 96 -10.67 10.52 2.05
C GLY A 96 -11.07 11.01 0.66
N GLY A 97 -11.62 10.12 -0.17
CA GLY A 97 -12.03 10.44 -1.52
C GLY A 97 -10.87 10.50 -2.52
N PRO A 98 -11.16 10.89 -3.78
CA PRO A 98 -10.25 10.71 -4.90
C PRO A 98 -8.99 11.56 -4.80
N VAL A 99 -9.07 12.77 -4.24
CA VAL A 99 -7.91 13.67 -4.11
C VAL A 99 -6.88 13.10 -3.15
N ILE A 100 -7.31 12.62 -1.97
CA ILE A 100 -6.44 11.99 -0.98
C ILE A 100 -5.81 10.71 -1.57
N GLY A 101 -6.63 9.86 -2.20
CA GLY A 101 -6.17 8.63 -2.84
C GLY A 101 -5.13 8.86 -3.94
N ILE A 102 -5.34 9.86 -4.81
CA ILE A 102 -4.39 10.24 -5.87
C ILE A 102 -3.06 10.68 -5.28
N ILE A 103 -3.07 11.60 -4.30
CA ILE A 103 -1.82 12.14 -3.74
C ILE A 103 -1.05 11.03 -3.02
N THR A 104 -1.71 10.24 -2.18
CA THR A 104 -1.07 9.12 -1.47
C THR A 104 -0.54 8.07 -2.44
N GLY A 105 -1.32 7.73 -3.48
CA GLY A 105 -0.92 6.78 -4.52
C GLY A 105 0.28 7.27 -5.33
N LEU A 106 0.33 8.57 -5.63
CA LEU A 106 1.46 9.18 -6.32
C LEU A 106 2.74 9.11 -5.47
N LEU A 107 2.66 9.45 -4.17
CA LEU A 107 3.81 9.42 -3.27
C LEU A 107 4.36 8.00 -3.10
N ALA A 108 3.50 7.02 -2.81
CA ALA A 108 3.91 5.62 -2.64
C ALA A 108 4.35 4.98 -3.98
N GLY A 109 3.69 5.32 -5.09
CA GLY A 109 4.02 4.85 -6.43
C GLY A 109 5.34 5.43 -6.92
N LEU A 110 5.59 6.73 -6.71
CA LEU A 110 6.83 7.39 -7.10
C LEU A 110 8.03 6.82 -6.34
N HIS A 111 7.89 6.56 -5.04
CA HIS A 111 8.94 5.90 -4.27
C HIS A 111 9.33 4.55 -4.87
N ARG A 112 8.37 3.71 -5.27
CA ARG A 112 8.67 2.44 -5.94
C ARG A 112 9.29 2.63 -7.31
N PHE A 113 8.87 3.65 -8.05
CA PHE A 113 9.41 3.95 -9.38
C PHE A 113 10.91 4.27 -9.28
N LEU A 114 11.31 5.03 -8.26
CA LEU A 114 12.72 5.38 -8.01
C LEU A 114 13.61 4.19 -7.66
N LEU A 115 13.05 3.09 -7.16
CA LEU A 115 13.83 1.88 -6.81
C LEU A 115 14.26 1.05 -8.03
N GLY A 116 13.79 1.36 -9.24
CA GLY A 116 14.22 0.66 -10.45
C GLY A 116 13.60 -0.74 -10.63
N GLY A 117 13.99 -1.41 -11.70
CA GLY A 117 13.61 -2.81 -12.01
C GLY A 117 12.49 -2.96 -13.04
N PHE A 118 12.36 -4.17 -13.59
CA PHE A 118 11.43 -4.46 -14.69
C PHE A 118 9.96 -4.19 -14.33
N THR A 119 9.58 -4.33 -13.05
CA THR A 119 8.20 -4.10 -12.57
C THR A 119 7.92 -2.70 -12.06
N GLN A 120 8.88 -1.76 -12.14
CA GLN A 120 8.72 -0.41 -11.57
C GLN A 120 7.50 0.34 -12.13
N LEU A 121 7.33 0.37 -13.46
CA LEU A 121 6.23 1.05 -14.14
C LEU A 121 4.86 0.45 -13.82
N PRO A 122 4.62 -0.86 -14.04
CA PRO A 122 3.31 -1.46 -13.80
C PRO A 122 2.93 -1.40 -12.32
N CYS A 123 3.88 -1.65 -11.41
CA CYS A 123 3.62 -1.58 -9.98
C CYS A 123 3.30 -0.16 -9.52
N SER A 124 4.02 0.86 -9.97
CA SER A 124 3.74 2.25 -9.59
C SER A 124 2.40 2.75 -10.15
N LEU A 125 2.06 2.35 -11.37
CA LEU A 125 0.77 2.69 -11.96
C LEU A 125 -0.39 1.98 -11.25
N ALA A 126 -0.24 0.70 -10.90
CA ALA A 126 -1.23 -0.05 -10.13
C ALA A 126 -1.52 0.61 -8.78
N THR A 127 -0.49 1.07 -8.07
CA THR A 127 -0.63 1.80 -6.80
C THR A 127 -1.43 3.09 -6.94
N LEU A 128 -1.13 3.87 -7.98
CA LEU A 128 -1.85 5.11 -8.26
C LEU A 128 -3.33 4.82 -8.58
N LEU A 129 -3.57 3.85 -9.47
CA LEU A 129 -4.91 3.46 -9.88
C LEU A 129 -5.72 2.90 -8.70
N ALA A 130 -5.11 2.11 -7.82
CA ALA A 130 -5.76 1.60 -6.62
C ALA A 130 -6.31 2.75 -5.75
N GLY A 131 -5.52 3.80 -5.53
CA GLY A 131 -5.96 4.99 -4.79
C GLY A 131 -7.04 5.79 -5.52
N VAL A 132 -6.91 5.97 -6.83
CA VAL A 132 -7.90 6.68 -7.67
C VAL A 132 -9.25 5.95 -7.64
N ILE A 133 -9.26 4.66 -7.94
CA ILE A 133 -10.47 3.83 -8.03
C ILE A 133 -11.17 3.79 -6.68
N ALA A 134 -10.42 3.56 -5.59
CA ALA A 134 -10.97 3.56 -4.24
C ALA A 134 -11.60 4.91 -3.86
N GLY A 135 -10.96 6.02 -4.23
CA GLY A 135 -11.48 7.35 -3.96
C GLY A 135 -12.70 7.74 -4.78
N ILE A 136 -12.77 7.31 -6.05
CA ILE A 136 -13.98 7.48 -6.86
C ILE A 136 -15.12 6.64 -6.26
N ALA A 137 -14.84 5.38 -5.89
CA ALA A 137 -15.82 4.51 -5.26
C ALA A 137 -16.34 5.10 -3.94
N SER A 138 -15.48 5.70 -3.12
CA SER A 138 -15.87 6.38 -1.87
C SER A 138 -16.98 7.41 -2.07
N LYS A 139 -16.86 8.26 -3.10
CA LYS A 139 -17.89 9.26 -3.43
C LYS A 139 -19.23 8.63 -3.80
N SER A 140 -19.22 7.48 -4.48
CA SER A 140 -20.44 6.75 -4.82
C SER A 140 -21.13 6.18 -3.58
N PHE A 141 -20.36 5.69 -2.59
CA PHE A 141 -20.92 5.14 -1.35
C PHE A 141 -21.49 6.19 -0.41
N LYS A 142 -20.90 7.39 -0.33
CA LYS A 142 -21.42 8.48 0.52
C LYS A 142 -22.70 9.15 -0.01
N LYS A 143 -23.07 8.90 -1.27
CA LYS A 143 -24.21 9.54 -1.94
C LYS A 143 -25.52 8.73 -1.87
N SER A 144 -25.50 7.54 -1.26
CA SER A 144 -26.69 6.69 -1.06
C SER A 144 -27.19 6.75 0.38
#